data_AF-A0A9D6DJL1-F1
#
_entry.id   AF-A0A9D6DJL1-F1
#
_cell.length_a   1.000
_cell.length_b   1.000
_cell.length_c   1.000
_cell.angle_alpha   90.00
_cell.angle_beta   90.00
_cell.angle_gamma   90.00
#
_symmetry.space_group_name_H-M   'P 1'
#
loop_
_entity.id
_entity.type
_entity.pdbx_description
1 polymer ?
#
loop_
_entity_poly.entity_id
_entity_poly.type
_entity_poly.pdbx_seq_one_letter_code
_entity_poly.pdbx_strand_id
1 'polypeptide(L)'
;MPAHSIGSGTISFGLVSIPVKLYTAASSQGVSFNMLHATCGSRIKQQTFCPTCNAVVERAGLVRGYEFAKEQYVRVADEELKALEGEASKVIDI
;
A
#
# COMPACT_ATOMS: atom_id res chain seq x y z
N MET A 1 -10.60 -11.85 16.50
CA MET A 1 -9.31 -11.15 16.64
C MET A 1 -9.47 -10.03 17.66
N PRO A 2 -8.52 -9.82 18.58
CA PRO A 2 -8.56 -8.68 19.49
C PRO A 2 -8.52 -7.36 18.70
N ALA A 3 -9.17 -6.33 19.21
CA ALA A 3 -9.22 -5.03 18.55
C ALA A 3 -7.82 -4.38 18.53
N HIS A 4 -7.20 -4.32 17.36
CA HIS A 4 -5.97 -3.57 17.15
C HIS A 4 -6.32 -2.15 16.64
N SER A 5 -5.62 -1.14 17.15
CA SER A 5 -5.80 0.24 16.69
C SER A 5 -5.28 0.37 15.26
N ILE A 6 -6.08 0.96 14.36
CA ILE A 6 -5.70 1.21 12.97
C ILE A 6 -4.74 2.40 12.87
N GLY A 7 -4.91 3.36 13.78
CA GLY A 7 -4.13 4.58 13.80
C GLY A 7 -4.26 5.33 15.11
N SER A 8 -3.29 6.19 15.38
CA SER A 8 -3.33 7.20 16.44
C SER A 8 -3.45 8.57 15.80
N GLY A 9 -4.29 9.45 16.34
CA GLY A 9 -4.46 10.81 15.84
C GLY A 9 -4.53 11.79 17.01
N THR A 10 -4.51 13.08 16.70
CA THR A 10 -4.81 14.13 17.67
C THR A 10 -6.02 14.90 17.18
N ILE A 11 -7.01 15.06 18.06
CA ILE A 11 -8.16 15.94 17.83
C ILE A 11 -7.84 17.27 18.49
N SER A 12 -7.86 18.35 17.71
CA SER A 12 -7.66 19.70 18.22
C SER A 12 -9.00 20.44 18.22
N PHE A 13 -9.33 21.06 19.36
CA PHE A 13 -10.54 21.87 19.52
C PHE A 13 -10.11 23.23 20.06
N GLY A 14 -9.96 24.22 19.17
CA GLY A 14 -9.41 25.53 19.49
C GLY A 14 -7.97 25.45 20.03
N LEU A 15 -7.81 25.47 21.36
CA LEU A 15 -6.51 25.45 22.06
C LEU A 15 -6.21 24.13 22.80
N VAL A 16 -7.11 23.15 22.74
CA VAL A 16 -6.95 21.88 23.44
C VAL A 16 -6.70 20.76 22.44
N SER A 17 -5.65 19.97 22.69
CA SER A 17 -5.26 18.83 21.85
C SER A 17 -5.38 17.54 22.64
N ILE A 18 -6.21 16.60 22.17
CA ILE A 18 -6.50 15.33 22.84
C ILE A 18 -6.00 14.17 21.96
N PRO A 19 -5.09 13.31 22.46
CA PRO A 19 -4.65 12.15 21.71
C PRO A 19 -5.73 11.06 21.68
N VAL A 20 -6.02 10.52 20.49
CA VAL A 20 -7.04 9.48 20.28
C VAL A 20 -6.47 8.26 19.58
N LYS A 21 -7.07 7.09 19.85
CA LYS A 21 -6.80 5.82 19.16
C LYS A 21 -8.01 5.42 18.33
N LEU A 22 -7.78 5.14 17.05
CA LEU A 22 -8.81 4.73 16.10
C LEU A 22 -8.96 3.20 16.11
N TYR A 23 -10.18 2.72 16.26
CA TYR A 23 -10.52 1.28 16.25
C TYR A 23 -11.52 0.99 15.13
N THR A 24 -11.39 -0.17 14.47
CA THR A 24 -12.36 -0.63 13.47
C THR A 24 -13.70 -0.97 14.14
N ALA A 25 -14.79 -0.29 13.75
CA ALA A 25 -16.13 -0.59 14.25
C ALA A 25 -16.73 -1.88 13.64
N ALA A 26 -16.40 -2.17 12.38
CA ALA A 26 -16.78 -3.40 11.69
C ALA A 26 -15.56 -3.92 10.91
N SER A 27 -15.32 -5.23 11.00
CA SER A 27 -14.31 -5.91 10.20
C SER A 27 -15.01 -6.96 9.34
N SER A 28 -14.88 -6.82 8.01
CA SER A 28 -15.39 -7.83 7.09
C SER A 28 -14.55 -9.10 7.23
N GLN A 29 -15.10 -10.15 7.82
CA GLN A 29 -14.50 -11.48 7.84
C GLN A 29 -14.70 -12.14 6.47
N GLY A 30 -13.81 -11.86 5.52
CA GLY A 30 -13.72 -12.60 4.27
C GLY A 30 -12.77 -13.80 4.42
N VAL A 31 -13.16 -14.96 3.89
CA VAL A 31 -12.24 -16.10 3.76
C VAL A 31 -11.26 -15.79 2.64
N SER A 32 -9.97 -15.64 2.97
CA SER A 32 -8.91 -15.44 1.99
C SER A 32 -8.34 -16.80 1.55
N PHE A 33 -8.34 -17.08 0.25
CA PHE A 33 -7.73 -18.27 -0.31
C PHE A 33 -6.27 -18.01 -0.72
N ASN A 34 -5.39 -18.97 -0.46
CA ASN A 34 -4.02 -18.95 -0.98
C ASN A 34 -3.96 -19.79 -2.25
N MET A 35 -3.18 -19.36 -3.24
CA MET A 35 -2.90 -20.18 -4.42
C MET A 35 -1.97 -21.35 -4.06
N LEU A 36 -2.45 -22.56 -4.29
CA LEU A 36 -1.72 -23.81 -4.08
C LEU A 36 -1.46 -24.49 -5.43
N HIS A 37 -0.31 -25.15 -5.55
CA HIS A 37 -0.01 -25.99 -6.70
C HIS A 37 -0.88 -27.25 -6.67
N ALA A 38 -1.70 -27.46 -7.70
CA ALA A 38 -2.72 -28.52 -7.73
C ALA A 38 -2.15 -29.93 -7.49
N THR A 39 -0.92 -30.19 -7.95
CA THR A 39 -0.32 -31.53 -7.88
C THR A 39 0.42 -31.80 -6.56
N CYS A 40 1.01 -30.79 -5.93
CA CYS A 40 1.85 -30.97 -4.73
C CYS A 40 1.33 -30.25 -3.47
N GLY A 41 0.20 -29.52 -3.56
CA GLY A 41 -0.40 -28.79 -2.46
C GLY A 41 0.46 -27.66 -1.88
N SER A 42 1.60 -27.35 -2.51
CA SER A 42 2.53 -26.35 -1.99
C SER A 42 2.08 -24.93 -2.35
N ARG A 43 2.36 -23.96 -1.47
CA ARG A 43 2.05 -22.55 -1.70
C ARG A 43 2.90 -21.98 -2.84
N ILE A 44 2.25 -21.36 -3.82
CA ILE A 44 2.93 -20.76 -4.97
C ILE A 44 3.54 -19.42 -4.55
N LYS A 45 4.81 -19.20 -4.92
CA LYS A 45 5.47 -17.89 -4.82
C LYS A 45 5.36 -17.19 -6.18
N GLN A 46 4.75 -16.01 -6.22
CA GLN A 46 4.71 -15.20 -7.44
C GLN A 46 6.05 -14.45 -7.59
N GLN A 47 6.62 -14.52 -8.79
CA GLN A 47 7.82 -13.76 -9.15
C GLN A 47 7.49 -12.84 -10.32
N THR A 48 8.08 -11.64 -10.32
CA THR A 48 7.88 -10.65 -11.38
C THR A 48 8.91 -10.90 -12.48
N PHE A 49 8.43 -11.18 -13.70
CA PHE A 49 9.26 -11.57 -14.84
C PHE A 49 9.20 -10.51 -15.94
N CYS A 50 10.36 -10.10 -16.46
CA CYS A 50 10.44 -9.17 -17.59
C CYS A 50 10.57 -9.95 -18.91
N PRO A 51 9.60 -9.85 -19.83
CA PRO A 51 9.63 -10.60 -21.09
C PRO A 51 10.76 -10.14 -22.03
N THR A 52 11.18 -8.88 -21.96
CA THR A 52 12.22 -8.33 -22.84
C THR A 52 13.62 -8.81 -22.46
N CYS A 53 13.89 -8.93 -21.15
CA CYS A 53 15.21 -9.32 -20.64
C CYS A 53 15.29 -10.82 -20.30
N ASN A 54 14.18 -11.54 -20.44
CA ASN A 54 14.00 -12.95 -20.06
C ASN A 54 14.53 -13.28 -18.64
N ALA A 55 14.37 -12.33 -17.72
CA ALA A 55 14.93 -12.38 -16.38
C ALA A 55 13.86 -12.07 -15.33
N VAL A 56 14.01 -12.70 -14.15
CA VAL A 56 13.24 -12.35 -12.97
C VAL A 56 13.76 -11.02 -12.44
N VAL A 57 12.87 -10.03 -12.33
CA VAL A 57 13.23 -8.70 -11.83
C VAL A 57 12.91 -8.64 -10.35
N GLU A 58 13.91 -8.28 -9.55
CA GLU A 58 13.71 -8.02 -8.13
C GLU A 58 12.95 -6.71 -7.90
N ARG A 59 12.26 -6.62 -6.76
CA ARG A 59 11.47 -5.43 -6.39
C ARG A 59 12.27 -4.13 -6.40
N ALA A 60 13.58 -4.20 -6.16
CA ALA A 60 14.46 -3.03 -6.17
C ALA A 60 14.66 -2.44 -7.58
N GLY A 61 14.45 -3.21 -8.64
CA GLY A 61 14.58 -2.76 -10.03
C GLY A 61 13.26 -2.32 -10.67
N LEU A 62 12.15 -2.36 -9.93
CA LEU A 62 10.84 -1.94 -10.44
C LEU A 62 10.69 -0.43 -10.28
N VAL A 63 10.48 0.26 -11.40
CA VAL A 63 10.17 1.70 -11.42
C VAL A 63 8.72 1.88 -11.83
N ARG A 64 8.00 2.77 -11.14
CA ARG A 64 6.62 3.11 -11.47
C ARG A 64 6.63 4.05 -12.68
N GLY A 65 5.92 3.68 -13.74
CA GLY A 65 5.79 4.49 -14.94
C GLY A 65 4.34 4.92 -15.14
N TYR A 66 4.11 6.17 -15.50
CA TYR A 66 2.80 6.66 -15.94
C TYR A 66 2.77 6.75 -17.46
N GLU A 67 1.75 6.16 -18.10
CA GLU A 67 1.56 6.23 -19.55
C GLU A 67 0.91 7.57 -19.92
N PHE A 68 1.67 8.46 -20.55
CA PHE A 68 1.19 9.79 -20.95
C PHE A 68 0.67 9.82 -22.39
N ALA A 69 1.19 8.93 -23.25
CA ALA A 69 0.69 8.67 -24.60
C ALA A 69 0.96 7.21 -24.96
N LYS A 70 0.31 6.69 -26.02
CA LYS A 70 0.55 5.31 -26.50
C LYS A 70 2.05 5.04 -26.62
N GLU A 71 2.51 4.03 -25.88
CA GLU A 71 3.92 3.57 -25.85
C GLU A 71 4.94 4.57 -25.27
N GLN A 72 4.50 5.67 -24.64
CA GLN A 72 5.36 6.62 -23.94
C GLN A 72 5.11 6.61 -22.44
N TYR A 73 6.10 6.11 -21.69
CA TYR A 73 6.08 6.00 -20.24
C TYR A 73 7.02 7.02 -19.62
N VAL A 74 6.48 7.88 -18.74
CA VAL A 74 7.30 8.73 -17.87
C VAL A 74 7.60 7.94 -16.60
N ARG A 75 8.89 7.75 -16.30
CA ARG A 75 9.33 7.14 -15.04
C ARG A 75 9.06 8.14 -13.93
N VAL A 76 8.20 7.77 -12.98
CA VAL A 76 7.96 8.57 -11.79
C VAL A 76 8.68 7.86 -10.65
N ALA A 77 9.71 8.50 -10.11
CA ALA A 77 10.38 7.96 -8.94
C ALA A 77 9.41 7.99 -7.75
N ASP A 78 9.44 6.96 -6.90
CA ASP A 78 8.59 6.92 -5.70
C ASP A 78 8.80 8.14 -4.78
N GLU A 79 9.97 8.78 -4.84
CA GLU A 79 10.29 10.01 -4.13
C GLU A 79 9.47 11.22 -4.60
N GLU A 80 9.21 11.34 -5.91
CA GLU A 80 8.38 12.41 -6.47
C GLU A 80 6.90 12.19 -6.13
N LEU A 81 6.44 10.94 -6.14
CA LEU A 81 5.09 10.59 -5.71
C LEU A 81 4.86 10.98 -4.24
N LYS A 82 5.83 10.68 -3.38
CA LYS A 82 5.75 10.96 -1.95
C LYS A 82 5.78 12.46 -1.64
N ALA A 83 6.52 13.24 -2.43
CA ALA A 83 6.51 14.71 -2.33
C ALA A 83 5.17 15.31 -2.78
N LEU A 84 4.49 14.68 -3.75
CA LEU A 84 3.19 15.11 -4.26
C LEU A 84 2.02 14.72 -3.36
N GLU A 85 2.12 13.62 -2.59
CA GLU A 85 1.06 13.16 -1.68
C GLU A 85 0.75 14.13 -0.52
N GLY A 86 1.53 15.22 -0.37
CA GLY A 86 1.26 16.29 0.57
C GLY A 86 1.49 15.87 2.03
N GLU A 87 1.70 16.84 2.90
CA GLU A 87 1.88 16.61 4.33
C GLU A 87 0.60 15.97 4.90
N ALA A 88 0.61 14.63 5.01
CA ALA A 88 -0.44 13.86 5.65
C ALA A 88 -0.54 14.28 7.12
N SER A 89 -1.30 15.34 7.34
CA SER A 89 -1.49 15.95 8.65
C SER A 89 -2.37 15.01 9.45
N LYS A 90 -1.77 14.33 10.43
CA LYS A 90 -2.45 13.40 11.34
C LYS A 90 -3.34 14.11 12.38
N VAL A 91 -3.69 15.36 12.09
CA VAL A 91 -4.47 16.27 12.92
C VAL A 91 -5.84 16.38 12.28
N ILE A 92 -6.86 15.99 13.02
CA ILE A 92 -8.26 16.17 12.62
C ILE A 92 -8.72 17.46 13.29
N ASP A 93 -8.97 18.50 12.48
CA ASP A 93 -9.55 19.79 12.90
C ASP A 93 -11.09 19.70 12.81
N ILE A 94 -11.80 20.29 13.79
CA ILE A 94 -13.27 20.24 13.91
C ILE A 94 -13.82 21.65 14.05
#